data_AF-A0A1W1BTS8-F1
#
_entry.id   AF-A0A1W1BTS8-F1
#
_cell.length_a   1.000
_cell.length_b   1.000
_cell.length_c   1.000
_cell.angle_alpha   90.00
_cell.angle_beta   90.00
_cell.angle_gamma   90.00
#
_symmetry.space_group_name_H-M   'P 1'
#
loop_
_entity.id
_entity.type
_entity.pdbx_description
1 polymer ?
#
loop_
_entity_poly.entity_id
_entity_poly.type
_entity_poly.pdbx_seq_one_letter_code
_entity_poly.pdbx_strand_id
1 'polypeptide(L)' 'MDAVKYDEFQHFTYDDYKNWEGRWELIEGVAYSMSPASYPKHQRVVAYIWRELSSNLDSGNEKCEVYISPTY' A
#
# COMPACT_ATOMS: atom_id res chain seq x y z
N MET A 1 6.12 18.12 16.79
CA MET A 1 6.27 17.81 15.36
C MET A 1 5.41 18.82 14.63
N ASP A 2 6.02 19.70 13.84
CA ASP A 2 5.26 20.66 13.03
C ASP A 2 4.44 19.92 11.98
N ALA A 3 3.26 20.44 11.66
CA ALA A 3 2.41 19.87 10.61
C ALA A 3 3.12 20.02 9.25
N VAL A 4 3.15 18.93 8.48
CA VAL A 4 3.70 18.94 7.13
C VAL A 4 2.82 19.82 6.24
N LYS A 5 3.42 20.81 5.57
CA LYS A 5 2.72 21.68 4.62
C LYS A 5 2.73 21.07 3.23
N TYR A 6 1.61 20.48 2.83
CA TYR A 6 1.50 19.73 1.58
C TYR A 6 1.58 20.59 0.31
N ASP A 7 1.19 21.86 0.40
CA ASP A 7 1.20 22.81 -0.73
C ASP A 7 2.60 23.09 -1.30
N GLU A 8 3.66 22.75 -0.57
CA GLU A 8 5.05 22.96 -0.99
C GLU A 8 5.65 21.73 -1.71
N PHE A 9 4.94 20.60 -1.78
CA PHE A 9 5.44 19.42 -2.48
C PHE A 9 5.17 19.46 -3.98
N GLN A 10 6.10 18.87 -4.73
CA GLN A 10 5.89 18.57 -6.13
C GLN A 10 4.72 17.59 -6.29
N HIS A 11 3.81 17.93 -7.19
CA HIS A 11 2.68 17.09 -7.55
C HIS A 11 3.00 16.28 -8.81
N PHE A 12 2.64 15.00 -8.79
CA PHE A 12 2.86 14.04 -9.84
C PHE A 12 1.54 13.42 -10.30
N THR A 13 1.49 13.04 -11.57
CA THR A 13 0.37 12.30 -12.14
C THR A 13 0.61 10.80 -12.04
N TYR A 14 -0.44 10.01 -12.28
CA TYR A 14 -0.30 8.57 -12.44
C TYR A 14 0.66 8.20 -13.59
N ASP A 15 0.70 9.00 -14.66
CA ASP A 15 1.59 8.77 -15.79
C ASP A 15 3.07 8.95 -15.41
N ASP A 16 3.37 9.91 -14.53
CA ASP A 16 4.71 10.09 -13.97
C ASP A 16 5.08 8.89 -13.07
N TYR A 17 4.18 8.50 -12.17
CA TYR A 17 4.37 7.41 -11.21
C TYR A 17 4.71 6.07 -11.87
N LYS A 18 4.10 5.75 -13.01
CA LYS A 18 4.33 4.48 -13.74
C LYS A 18 5.80 4.23 -14.12
N ASN A 19 6.61 5.29 -14.21
CA ASN A 19 8.01 5.19 -14.62
C ASN A 19 8.99 5.18 -13.43
N TRP A 20 8.51 5.21 -12.19
CA TRP A 20 9.37 5.26 -11.01
C TRP A 20 9.99 3.91 -10.69
N GLU A 21 11.27 3.92 -10.34
CA GLU A 21 11.98 2.74 -9.83
C GLU A 21 11.88 2.65 -8.30
N GLY A 22 11.76 1.43 -7.78
CA GLY A 22 11.65 1.15 -6.34
C GLY A 22 10.21 1.04 -5.86
N ARG A 23 9.99 1.26 -4.56
CA ARG A 23 8.67 1.15 -3.92
C ARG A 23 8.19 2.51 -3.47
N TRP A 24 7.24 3.05 -4.21
CA TRP A 24 6.65 4.36 -3.98
C TRP A 24 5.13 4.26 -3.95
N GLU A 25 4.52 5.17 -3.20
CA GLU A 25 3.07 5.40 -3.20
C GLU A 25 2.82 6.83 -3.67
N LEU A 26 1.84 7.00 -4.57
CA LEU A 26 1.36 8.31 -4.99
C LEU A 26 0.06 8.61 -4.23
N ILE A 27 0.09 9.56 -3.30
CA ILE A 27 -1.06 9.92 -2.46
C ILE A 27 -1.34 11.40 -2.67
N GLU A 28 -2.51 11.72 -3.23
CA GLU A 28 -2.94 13.09 -3.55
C GLU A 28 -1.93 13.88 -4.40
N GLY A 29 -1.23 13.19 -5.30
CA GLY A 29 -0.20 13.78 -6.15
C GLY A 29 1.18 13.86 -5.50
N VAL A 30 1.34 13.51 -4.23
CA VAL A 30 2.63 13.56 -3.53
C VAL A 30 3.28 12.17 -3.50
N ALA A 31 4.60 12.14 -3.73
CA ALA A 31 5.40 10.92 -3.71
C ALA A 31 5.79 10.51 -2.28
N TYR A 32 5.48 9.26 -1.90
CA TYR A 32 5.86 8.67 -0.62
C TYR A 32 6.74 7.45 -0.83
N SER A 33 7.96 7.47 -0.26
CA SER A 33 8.81 6.28 -0.28
C SER A 33 8.29 5.26 0.72
N MET A 34 7.98 4.04 0.27
CA MET A 34 7.60 2.99 1.20
C MET A 34 8.78 2.62 2.11
N SER A 35 8.52 2.53 3.42
CA SER A 35 9.51 2.12 4.41
C SER A 35 10.17 0.78 4.05
N PRO A 36 11.47 0.57 4.33
CA PRO A 36 12.12 -0.72 4.14
C PRO A 36 11.41 -1.84 4.91
N ALA A 37 11.55 -3.07 4.41
CA ALA A 37 10.77 -4.25 4.77
C ALA A 37 10.35 -4.30 6.24
N SER A 38 9.04 -4.41 6.47
CA SER A 38 8.46 -4.29 7.79
C SER A 38 9.00 -5.35 8.75
N TYR A 39 9.32 -4.96 9.98
CA TYR A 39 9.74 -5.87 11.05
C TYR A 39 8.86 -7.12 11.15
N PRO A 40 9.39 -8.28 11.62
CA PRO A 40 8.63 -9.53 11.71
C PRO A 40 7.28 -9.42 12.45
N LYS A 41 7.15 -8.47 13.37
CA LYS A 41 5.90 -8.16 14.07
C LYS A 41 4.81 -7.64 13.13
N HIS A 42 5.15 -6.72 12.23
CA HIS A 42 4.21 -6.17 11.26
C HIS A 42 3.72 -7.25 10.29
N GLN A 43 4.66 -8.02 9.71
CA GLN A 43 4.32 -9.14 8.82
C GLN A 43 3.38 -10.14 9.48
N ARG A 44 3.60 -10.47 10.76
CA ARG A 44 2.74 -11.39 11.52
C ARG A 44 1.32 -10.86 11.71
N VAL A 45 1.17 -9.58 12.05
CA VAL A 45 -0.15 -8.96 12.21
C VAL A 45 -0.90 -8.94 10.89
N VAL A 46 -0.23 -8.52 9.80
CA VAL A 46 -0.83 -8.52 8.46
C VAL A 46 -1.25 -9.92 8.03
N ALA A 47 -0.43 -10.95 8.29
CA ALA A 47 -0.76 -12.33 7.97
C ALA A 47 -2.02 -12.83 8.71
N TYR A 48 -2.20 -12.46 9.98
CA TYR A 48 -3.41 -12.81 10.71
C TYR A 48 -4.64 -12.11 10.15
N ILE A 49 -4.55 -10.82 9.85
CA ILE A 49 -5.64 -10.06 9.24
C ILE A 49 -6.02 -10.69 7.88
N TRP A 50 -5.02 -10.95 7.04
CA TRP A 50 -5.25 -11.58 5.74
C TRP A 50 -5.94 -12.94 5.88
N ARG A 51 -5.51 -13.78 6.83
CA ARG A 51 -6.13 -15.08 7.08
C ARG A 51 -7.61 -14.96 7.43
N GLU A 52 -7.96 -14.03 8.32
CA GLU A 52 -9.36 -13.82 8.69
C GLU A 52 -10.17 -13.30 7.51
N LEU A 53 -9.62 -12.35 6.73
CA LEU A 53 -10.28 -11.83 5.53
C LEU A 53 -10.48 -12.93 4.48
N SER A 54 -9.44 -13.70 4.16
CA SER A 54 -9.52 -14.76 3.15
C SER A 54 -10.49 -15.86 3.58
N SER A 55 -10.48 -16.26 4.85
CA SER A 55 -11.34 -17.35 5.34
C SER A 55 -12.82 -16.96 5.42
N ASN A 56 -13.13 -15.69 5.71
CA ASN A 56 -14.52 -15.21 5.87
C ASN A 56 -15.11 -14.59 4.59
N LEU A 57 -14.26 -14.15 3.66
CA LEU A 57 -14.67 -13.59 2.37
C LEU A 57 -14.57 -14.59 1.22
N ASP A 58 -14.14 -15.84 1.49
CA ASP A 58 -14.24 -16.97 0.56
C ASP A 58 -15.72 -17.33 0.33
N SER A 59 -16.36 -16.52 -0.50
CA SER A 59 -17.81 -16.55 -0.73
C SER A 59 -18.25 -17.63 -1.72
N GLY A 60 -17.35 -18.53 -2.14
CA GLY A 60 -17.62 -19.59 -3.13
C GLY A 60 -18.04 -19.08 -4.52
N ASN A 61 -18.15 -17.76 -4.69
CA ASN A 61 -18.44 -17.07 -5.94
C ASN A 61 -17.17 -16.33 -6.34
N GLU A 62 -16.75 -16.52 -7.58
CA GLU A 62 -15.49 -16.05 -8.20
C GLU A 62 -15.33 -14.52 -8.28
N LYS A 63 -16.07 -13.74 -7.49
CA LYS A 63 -16.18 -12.27 -7.61
C LYS A 63 -15.35 -11.48 -6.59
N CYS A 64 -14.68 -12.14 -5.64
CA CYS A 64 -13.89 -11.46 -4.62
C CYS A 64 -12.56 -12.18 -4.39
N GLU A 65 -11.47 -11.42 -4.37
CA GLU A 65 -10.12 -11.93 -4.09
C GLU A 65 -9.44 -11.04 -3.05
N VAL A 66 -8.73 -11.67 -2.10
CA VAL A 66 -8.08 -11.01 -0.97
C VAL A 66 -6.57 -11.03 -1.17
N TYR A 67 -5.96 -9.85 -1.24
CA TYR A 67 -4.53 -9.71 -1.45
C TYR A 67 -3.80 -9.11 -0.23
N ILE A 68 -2.49 -9.36 -0.15
CA ILE A 68 -1.58 -8.70 0.78
C ILE A 68 -0.78 -7.65 0.01
N SER A 69 -0.76 -6.41 0.50
CA SER A 69 0.09 -5.36 -0.07
C SER A 69 1.57 -5.58 0.29
N PRO A 70 2.52 -5.31 -0.62
CA PRO A 70 2.29 -4.88 -2.01
C PRO A 70 2.00 -6.07 -2.95
N THR A 71 1.02 -5.90 -3.83
CA THR A 71 0.77 -6.76 -4.99
C THR A 71 1.54 -6.16 -6.17
N TYR A 72 2.64 -6.79 -6.58
CA TYR A 72 3.39 -6.37 -7.77
C TYR A 72 2.72 -6.88 -9.05
#